data_AF-A0A645IL29-F1
#
_entry.id   AF-A0A645IL29-F1
#
_cell.length_a   1.000
_cell.length_b   1.000
_cell.length_c   1.000
_cell.angle_alpha   90.00
_cell.angle_beta   90.00
_cell.angle_gamma   90.00
#
_symmetry.space_group_name_H-M   'P 1'
#
loop_
_entity.id
_entity.type
_entity.pdbx_description
1 polymer ?
#
loop_
_entity_poly.entity_id
_entity_poly.type
_entity_poly.pdbx_seq_one_letter_code
_entity_poly.pdbx_strand_id
1 'polypeptide(L)' 'MTDFLECIQNRQKFALNELNGHRSCTIVNMGVIALRLNRTLHFDPVKQSFVNDDEANRLLDQPMRAPWSI' A
#
# COMPACT_ATOMS: atom_id res chain seq x y z
N MET A 1 -19.90 -3.97 7.56
CA MET A 1 -20.37 -3.03 8.59
C MET A 1 -19.45 -1.82 8.60
N THR A 2 -20.00 -0.62 8.40
CA THR A 2 -19.24 0.63 8.23
C THR A 2 -19.18 1.48 9.49
N ASP A 3 -19.92 1.11 10.54
CA ASP A 3 -19.83 1.71 11.86
C ASP A 3 -18.77 0.98 12.70
N PHE A 4 -17.82 1.74 13.26
CA PHE A 4 -16.73 1.20 14.07
C PHE A 4 -17.18 0.70 15.45
N LEU A 5 -18.09 1.43 16.12
CA LEU A 5 -18.58 1.06 17.45
C LEU A 5 -19.41 -0.21 17.37
N GLU A 6 -20.22 -0.35 16.33
CA GLU A 6 -21.01 -1.56 16.08
C GLU A 6 -20.12 -2.78 15.84
N CYS A 7 -19.02 -2.61 15.09
CA CYS A 7 -18.03 -3.67 14.88
C CYS A 7 -17.37 -4.11 16.19
N ILE A 8 -17.05 -3.17 17.10
CA ILE A 8 -16.49 -3.49 18.41
C ILE A 8 -17.48 -4.30 19.24
N GLN A 9 -18.73 -3.82 19.36
CA GLN A 9 -19.76 -4.45 20.18
C GLN A 9 -20.03 -5.88 19.71
N ASN A 10 -20.11 -6.08 18.39
CA ASN A 10 -20.44 -7.37 17.79
C ASN A 10 -19.21 -8.23 17.46
N ARG A 11 -17.99 -7.79 17.80
CA ARG A 11 -16.72 -8.44 17.48
C ARG A 11 -16.59 -8.79 15.99
N GLN A 12 -16.99 -7.87 15.13
CA GLN A 12 -16.91 -8.00 13.67
C GLN A 12 -15.72 -7.22 13.10
N LYS A 13 -15.26 -7.63 11.91
CA LYS A 13 -14.19 -6.91 11.21
C LYS A 13 -14.72 -5.60 10.63
N PHE A 14 -14.07 -4.49 10.97
CA PHE A 14 -14.41 -3.18 10.44
C PHE A 14 -14.16 -3.08 8.92
N ALA A 15 -14.96 -2.29 8.21
CA ALA A 15 -14.79 -2.10 6.77
C ALA A 15 -13.40 -1.55 6.40
N LEU A 16 -12.85 -0.61 7.17
CA LEU A 16 -11.51 -0.04 6.97
C LEU A 16 -10.47 -0.66 7.92
N ASN A 17 -10.51 -1.99 8.05
CA ASN A 17 -9.53 -2.74 8.84
C ASN A 17 -8.10 -2.64 8.29
N GLU A 18 -7.14 -3.16 9.04
CA GLU A 18 -5.69 -3.09 8.76
C GLU A 18 -5.32 -3.59 7.36
N LEU A 19 -5.92 -4.70 6.92
CA LEU A 19 -5.62 -5.28 5.62
C LEU A 19 -6.18 -4.43 4.48
N ASN A 20 -7.39 -3.90 4.65
CA ASN A 20 -8.01 -3.02 3.66
C ASN A 20 -7.27 -1.68 3.58
N GLY A 21 -6.84 -1.13 4.72
CA GLY A 21 -6.01 0.07 4.79
C GLY A 21 -4.68 -0.14 4.06
N HIS A 22 -3.95 -1.21 4.38
CA HIS A 22 -2.69 -1.56 3.72
C HIS A 22 -2.84 -1.67 2.20
N ARG A 23 -3.85 -2.42 1.73
CA ARG A 23 -4.10 -2.62 0.29
C ARG A 23 -4.48 -1.32 -0.41
N SER A 24 -5.31 -0.49 0.22
CA SER A 24 -5.71 0.81 -0.34
C SER A 24 -4.51 1.73 -0.53
N CYS A 25 -3.65 1.84 0.49
CA CYS A 25 -2.42 2.63 0.41
C CYS A 25 -1.44 2.05 -0.63
N THR A 26 -1.33 0.73 -0.72
CA THR A 26 -0.48 0.05 -1.73
C THR A 26 -0.90 0.45 -3.14
N ILE A 27 -2.20 0.46 -3.45
CA ILE A 27 -2.71 0.84 -4.78
C ILE A 27 -2.36 2.29 -5.12
N VAL A 28 -2.56 3.22 -4.17
CA VAL A 28 -2.23 4.64 -4.38
C VAL A 28 -0.73 4.82 -4.64
N ASN A 29 0.13 4.18 -3.85
CA ASN A 29 1.58 4.25 -4.02
C ASN A 29 2.03 3.67 -5.36
N MET A 30 1.46 2.53 -5.79
CA MET A 30 1.73 1.98 -7.13
C MET A 30 1.36 2.95 -8.25
N GLY A 31 0.22 3.66 -8.12
CA GLY A 31 -0.20 4.68 -9.07
C GLY A 31 0.80 5.84 -9.18
N VAL A 32 1.33 6.31 -8.05
CA VAL A 32 2.37 7.34 -8.02
C VAL A 32 3.66 6.87 -8.72
N ILE A 33 4.07 5.62 -8.49
CA ILE A 33 5.26 5.04 -9.12
C ILE A 33 5.06 4.92 -10.64
N ALA A 34 3.90 4.40 -11.09
CA ALA A 34 3.57 4.29 -12.50
C ALA A 34 3.56 5.65 -13.21
N LEU A 35 3.02 6.68 -12.54
CA LEU A 35 3.04 8.06 -13.04
C LEU A 35 4.48 8.60 -13.15
N ARG A 36 5.31 8.39 -12.12
CA ARG A 36 6.70 8.87 -12.09
C ARG A 36 7.57 8.22 -13.16
N LEU A 37 7.39 6.93 -13.41
CA LEU A 37 8.13 6.17 -14.43
C LEU A 37 7.48 6.24 -15.82
N ASN A 38 6.29 6.83 -15.92
CA ASN A 38 5.52 7.00 -17.14
C ASN A 38 5.34 5.70 -17.96
N ARG A 39 5.02 4.59 -17.27
CA ARG A 39 4.82 3.28 -17.89
C ARG A 39 3.89 2.38 -17.08
N THR A 40 3.35 1.36 -17.72
CA THR A 40 2.58 0.31 -17.05
C THR A 40 3.52 -0.57 -16.23
N LEU A 41 3.08 -0.96 -15.03
CA LEU A 41 3.83 -1.81 -14.10
C LEU A 41 3.03 -3.07 -13.76
N HIS A 42 3.72 -4.19 -13.60
CA HIS A 42 3.12 -5.45 -13.15
C HIS A 42 3.53 -5.74 -11.72
N PHE A 43 2.56 -5.93 -10.83
CA PHE A 43 2.79 -6.10 -9.40
C PHE A 43 2.35 -7.48 -8.94
N ASP A 44 3.20 -8.15 -8.16
CA ASP A 44 2.88 -9.39 -7.47
C ASP A 44 2.26 -9.06 -6.09
N PRO A 45 0.94 -9.26 -5.89
CA PRO A 45 0.28 -8.90 -4.63
C PRO A 45 0.64 -9.82 -3.47
N VAL A 46 1.27 -10.97 -3.73
CA VAL A 46 1.74 -11.92 -2.70
C VAL A 46 3.13 -11.50 -2.24
N LYS A 47 4.06 -11.25 -3.16
CA LYS A 47 5.42 -10.80 -2.82
C LYS A 47 5.50 -9.31 -2.48
N GLN A 48 4.47 -8.54 -2.84
CA GLN A 48 4.40 -7.09 -2.71
C GLN A 48 5.53 -6.34 -3.43
N SER A 49 5.85 -6.78 -4.65
CA SER A 49 6.91 -6.22 -5.48
C SER A 49 6.52 -6.15 -6.94
N PHE A 50 7.13 -5.25 -7.70
CA PHE A 50 7.01 -5.22 -9.15
C PHE A 50 7.80 -6.38 -9.78
N VAL A 51 7.17 -7.06 -10.73
CA VAL A 51 7.72 -8.26 -11.39
C VAL A 51 8.86 -7.86 -12.32
N ASN A 52 10.07 -8.35 -12.06
CA ASN A 52 11.28 -8.11 -12.86
C ASN A 52 11.60 -6.60 -13.09
N ASP A 53 11.36 -5.75 -12.09
CA ASP A 53 11.46 -4.29 -12.24
C ASP A 53 12.19 -3.62 -11.07
N ASP A 54 13.52 -3.67 -11.11
CA ASP A 54 14.37 -3.11 -10.04
C ASP A 54 14.22 -1.60 -9.89
N GLU A 55 13.92 -0.89 -10.98
CA GLU A 55 13.73 0.56 -10.95
C GLU A 55 12.47 0.94 -10.17
N ALA A 56 11.35 0.27 -10.44
CA ALA A 56 10.11 0.49 -9.70
C ALA A 56 10.23 -0.02 -8.25
N ASN A 57 10.91 -1.14 -8.02
CA ASN A 57 11.12 -1.69 -6.68
C ASN A 57 11.96 -0.77 -5.78
N ARG A 58 12.90 0.00 -6.32
CA ARG A 58 13.63 1.04 -5.56
C ARG A 58 12.73 2.17 -5.04
N LEU A 59 11.51 2.32 -5.57
CA LEU A 59 10.55 3.34 -5.15
C LEU A 59 9.54 2.85 -4.11
N LEU A 60 9.54 1.54 -3.80
CA LEU A 60 8.69 0.95 -2.75
C LEU A 60 9.14 1.39 -1.35
N ASP A 61 10.46 1.49 -1.14
CA ASP A 61 11.07 1.93 0.11
C ASP A 61 12.01 3.10 -0.17
N GLN A 62 11.44 4.31 -0.15
CA GLN A 62 12.19 5.54 -0.37
C GLN A 62 12.85 6.00 0.92
N PRO A 63 14.06 6.59 0.84
CA PRO A 63 14.73 7.10 2.03
C PRO A 63 13.85 8.12 2.75
N MET A 64 13.78 8.02 4.06
CA MET A 64 13.05 8.98 4.89
C MET A 64 13.62 10.38 4.74
N ARG A 65 12.73 11.37 4.82
CA ARG A 65 13.14 12.78 4.83
C ARG A 65 13.94 13.07 6.11
N ALA A 66 15.11 13.70 5.99
CA ALA A 66 15.87 14.15 7.16
C ALA A 66 15.04 15.11 8.06
N PRO A 67 15.20 15.05 9.40
CA PRO A 67 16.12 14.21 10.18
C PRO A 67 15.55 12.83 10.57
N TRP A 68 14.44 12.40 9.97
CA TRP A 68 13.71 11.21 10.41
C TRP A 68 14.38 9.91 9.93
N SER A 69 14.44 8.92 10.82
CA SER A 69 14.87 7.54 10.56
C SER A 69 14.04 6.57 11.42
N ILE A 70 13.94 5.31 10.99
CA ILE A 70 13.31 4.20 11.72
C ILE A 70 14.43 3.39 12.37
#